data_AF-A0A968JWW4-F1
#
_entry.id   AF-A0A968JWW4-F1
#
_cell.length_a   1.000
_cell.length_b   1.000
_cell.length_c   1.000
_cell.angle_alpha   90.00
_cell.angle_beta   90.00
_cell.angle_gamma   90.00
#
_symmetry.space_group_name_H-M   'P 1'
#
loop_
_entity.id
_entity.type
_entity.pdbx_description
1 polymer ?
#
loop_
_entity_poly.entity_id
_entity_poly.type
_entity_poly.pdbx_seq_one_letter_code
_entity_poly.pdbx_strand_id
1 'polypeptide(L)'
;MFSGWGIRTLATSEVRYNPMSYHNGSIWPHDNALIAYGLSKYGLKDEVIKIASGLFDASLFIERQRLPELFCGFKRRLGEAPTSYPVACSPQAWSVGSVFMIIQALLGMEIDETKNLISFYRPSLPDFLNSVQIKKLRFKDLLLNIQIIKVNNSVNIGLMDKDVEVEIQVVY
;
A
#
# COMPACT_ATOMS: atom_id res chain seq x y z
N MET A 1 -14.07 -0.27 -11.47
CA MET A 1 -12.78 0.43 -11.73
C MET A 1 -11.56 -0.45 -11.51
N PHE A 2 -11.49 -1.24 -10.44
CA PHE A 2 -10.41 -2.22 -10.22
C PHE A 2 -10.23 -3.18 -11.42
N SER A 3 -9.00 -3.33 -11.91
CA SER A 3 -8.67 -4.14 -13.10
C SER A 3 -8.22 -5.56 -12.76
N GLY A 4 -7.92 -5.85 -11.49
CA GLY A 4 -7.16 -7.03 -11.06
C GLY A 4 -5.70 -6.74 -10.73
N TRP A 5 -5.17 -5.60 -11.21
CA TRP A 5 -3.83 -5.09 -10.86
C TRP A 5 -3.89 -3.85 -9.97
N GLY A 6 -4.95 -3.05 -10.11
CA GLY A 6 -5.14 -1.80 -9.37
C GLY A 6 -6.40 -1.09 -9.85
N ILE A 7 -6.71 0.03 -9.22
CA ILE A 7 -7.77 0.95 -9.62
C ILE A 7 -7.23 1.86 -10.73
N ARG A 8 -8.02 1.96 -11.81
CA ARG A 8 -7.75 2.83 -12.95
C ARG A 8 -8.15 4.27 -12.67
N THR A 9 -7.55 5.21 -13.40
CA THR A 9 -7.95 6.62 -13.33
C THR A 9 -9.38 6.87 -13.81
N LEU A 10 -9.92 6.05 -14.73
CA LEU A 10 -11.32 6.09 -15.17
C LEU A 10 -11.97 4.70 -15.18
N ALA A 11 -13.29 4.66 -15.00
CA ALA A 11 -14.08 3.46 -15.19
C ALA A 11 -14.21 3.10 -16.68
N THR A 12 -14.41 1.82 -16.99
CA THR A 12 -14.63 1.34 -18.37
C THR A 12 -15.89 1.87 -19.03
N SER A 13 -16.83 2.39 -18.22
CA SER A 13 -18.08 3.00 -18.67
C SER A 13 -17.88 4.44 -19.15
N GLU A 14 -16.75 5.08 -18.85
CA GLU A 14 -16.53 6.47 -19.20
C GLU A 14 -16.19 6.63 -20.68
N VAL A 15 -16.77 7.64 -21.34
CA VAL A 15 -16.59 7.90 -22.79
C VAL A 15 -15.12 8.07 -23.15
N ARG A 16 -14.32 8.66 -22.26
CA ARG A 16 -12.89 8.92 -22.49
C ARG A 16 -11.99 7.74 -22.10
N TYR A 17 -12.55 6.64 -21.59
CA TYR A 17 -11.75 5.52 -21.12
C TYR A 17 -10.88 4.94 -22.24
N ASN A 18 -9.58 4.91 -22.00
CA ASN A 18 -8.59 4.26 -22.82
C ASN A 18 -7.52 3.62 -21.91
N PRO A 19 -7.39 2.28 -21.87
CA PRO A 19 -6.44 1.59 -20.98
C PRO A 19 -4.98 1.94 -21.27
N MET A 20 -4.66 2.43 -22.47
CA MET A 20 -3.31 2.86 -22.87
C MET A 20 -3.12 4.37 -22.73
N SER A 21 -4.11 5.12 -22.24
CA SER A 21 -3.96 6.56 -22.02
C SER A 21 -3.21 6.84 -20.72
N TYR A 22 -2.35 7.85 -20.75
CA TYR A 22 -1.60 8.33 -19.60
C TYR A 22 -2.51 8.69 -18.40
N HIS A 23 -3.65 9.33 -18.64
CA HIS A 23 -4.58 9.78 -17.58
C HIS A 23 -6.02 9.25 -17.68
N ASN A 24 -6.40 8.59 -18.77
CA ASN A 24 -7.80 8.19 -19.00
C ASN A 24 -8.04 6.68 -18.92
N GLY A 25 -7.28 5.94 -18.12
CA GLY A 25 -7.53 4.52 -17.96
C GLY A 25 -6.32 3.70 -17.54
N SER A 26 -5.15 4.30 -17.38
CA SER A 26 -3.97 3.69 -16.77
C SER A 26 -4.13 3.46 -15.26
N ILE A 27 -3.16 2.77 -14.67
CA ILE A 27 -3.09 2.49 -13.24
C ILE A 27 -1.80 3.10 -12.72
N TRP A 28 -1.94 3.93 -11.70
CA TRP A 28 -0.86 4.65 -11.04
C TRP A 28 -0.68 4.08 -9.62
N PRO A 29 0.50 3.57 -9.26
CA PRO A 29 0.79 3.13 -7.88
C PRO A 29 0.51 4.22 -6.85
N HIS A 30 0.84 5.47 -7.18
CA HIS A 30 0.59 6.64 -6.35
C HIS A 30 -0.89 6.84 -6.04
N ASP A 31 -1.73 6.90 -7.07
CA ASP A 31 -3.17 7.10 -6.89
C ASP A 31 -3.79 5.96 -6.10
N ASN A 32 -3.33 4.73 -6.35
CA ASN A 32 -3.78 3.55 -5.61
C ASN A 32 -3.37 3.57 -4.14
N ALA A 33 -2.19 4.10 -3.81
CA ALA A 33 -1.76 4.29 -2.43
C ALA A 33 -2.63 5.32 -1.70
N LEU A 34 -2.98 6.43 -2.35
CA LEU A 34 -3.89 7.43 -1.81
C LEU A 34 -5.30 6.87 -1.60
N ILE A 35 -5.82 6.12 -2.58
CA ILE A 35 -7.13 5.46 -2.47
C ILE A 35 -7.11 4.44 -1.33
N ALA A 36 -6.07 3.61 -1.23
CA ALA A 36 -5.91 2.65 -0.14
C ALA A 36 -5.84 3.35 1.23
N TYR A 37 -5.09 4.45 1.35
CA TYR A 37 -5.04 5.23 2.58
C TYR A 37 -6.42 5.79 2.97
N GLY A 38 -7.16 6.35 2.01
CA GLY A 38 -8.53 6.79 2.21
C GLY A 38 -9.44 5.65 2.70
N LEU A 39 -9.45 4.51 2.00
CA LEU A 39 -10.21 3.32 2.38
C LEU A 39 -9.87 2.84 3.80
N SER A 40 -8.59 2.88 4.17
CA SER A 40 -8.15 2.54 5.53
C SER A 40 -8.78 3.44 6.59
N LYS A 41 -8.95 4.74 6.33
CA LYS A 41 -9.61 5.67 7.26
C LYS A 41 -11.08 5.35 7.49
N TYR A 42 -11.73 4.70 6.52
CA TYR A 42 -13.11 4.22 6.63
C TYR A 42 -13.21 2.76 7.11
N GLY A 43 -12.09 2.13 7.51
CA GLY A 43 -12.08 0.75 7.99
C GLY A 43 -12.31 -0.31 6.91
N LEU A 44 -12.19 0.05 5.63
CA LEU A 44 -12.38 -0.81 4.46
C LEU A 44 -11.12 -1.62 4.15
N LYS A 45 -10.74 -2.53 5.07
CA LYS A 45 -9.44 -3.23 5.04
C LYS A 45 -9.35 -4.30 3.96
N ASP A 46 -10.45 -4.96 3.61
CA ASP A 46 -10.47 -5.95 2.54
C ASP A 46 -10.14 -5.30 1.18
N GLU A 47 -10.64 -4.09 0.95
CA GLU A 47 -10.33 -3.30 -0.24
C GLU A 47 -8.88 -2.83 -0.26
N VAL A 48 -8.34 -2.41 0.89
CA VAL A 48 -6.90 -2.07 1.03
C VAL A 48 -6.03 -3.27 0.68
N ILE A 49 -6.34 -4.44 1.26
CA ILE A 49 -5.64 -5.71 0.97
C ILE A 49 -5.71 -6.05 -0.51
N LYS A 50 -6.89 -5.86 -1.13
CA LYS A 50 -7.10 -6.12 -2.55
C LYS A 50 -6.25 -5.22 -3.44
N ILE A 51 -6.12 -3.93 -3.11
CA ILE A 51 -5.24 -2.99 -3.83
C ILE A 51 -3.77 -3.39 -3.63
N ALA A 52 -3.36 -3.61 -2.37
CA ALA A 52 -1.99 -3.99 -2.04
C ALA A 52 -1.56 -5.27 -2.74
N SER A 53 -2.44 -6.28 -2.80
CA SER A 53 -2.18 -7.55 -3.47
C SER A 53 -2.12 -7.40 -4.99
N GLY A 54 -2.99 -6.59 -5.59
CA GLY A 54 -2.94 -6.31 -7.02
C GLY A 54 -1.63 -5.64 -7.44
N LEU A 55 -1.16 -4.65 -6.66
CA LEU A 55 0.10 -3.96 -6.92
C LEU A 55 1.32 -4.84 -6.63
N PHE A 56 1.28 -5.64 -5.57
CA PHE A 56 2.33 -6.62 -5.30
C PHE A 56 2.48 -7.61 -6.46
N ASP A 57 1.38 -8.22 -6.89
CA ASP A 57 1.35 -9.15 -8.01
C ASP A 57 1.86 -8.50 -9.31
N ALA A 58 1.49 -7.23 -9.57
CA ALA A 58 2.00 -6.49 -10.73
C ALA A 58 3.53 -6.32 -10.65
N SER A 59 4.06 -6.01 -9.46
CA SER A 59 5.49 -5.78 -9.27
C SER A 59 6.34 -7.01 -9.59
N LEU A 60 5.80 -8.23 -9.44
CA LEU A 60 6.49 -9.47 -9.78
C LEU A 60 6.88 -9.59 -11.27
N PHE A 61 6.21 -8.85 -12.16
CA PHE A 61 6.47 -8.84 -13.60
C PHE A 61 7.36 -7.68 -14.05
N ILE A 62 7.69 -6.75 -13.15
CA ILE A 62 8.42 -5.53 -13.48
C ILE A 62 9.89 -5.70 -13.11
N GLU A 63 10.79 -5.13 -13.91
CA GLU A 63 12.23 -5.20 -13.66
C GLU A 63 12.56 -4.78 -12.23
N ARG A 64 13.35 -5.61 -11.53
CA ARG A 64 13.78 -5.38 -10.13
C ARG A 64 12.62 -5.23 -9.13
N GLN A 65 11.40 -5.63 -9.50
CA GLN A 65 10.20 -5.56 -8.65
C GLN A 65 9.90 -4.13 -8.17
N ARG A 66 10.18 -3.14 -9.02
CA ARG A 66 9.94 -1.73 -8.73
C ARG A 66 8.75 -1.25 -9.53
N LEU A 67 7.71 -0.80 -8.86
CA LEU A 67 6.53 -0.26 -9.54
C LEU A 67 6.93 0.97 -10.40
N PRO A 68 6.52 1.05 -11.67
CA PRO A 68 6.79 2.20 -12.53
C PRO A 68 5.88 3.37 -12.13
N GLU A 69 6.07 4.53 -12.75
CA GLU A 69 5.15 5.67 -12.67
C GLU A 69 3.68 5.25 -12.89
N LEU A 70 3.44 4.46 -13.94
CA LEU A 70 2.15 3.94 -14.32
C LEU A 70 2.30 2.71 -15.23
N PHE A 71 1.22 1.95 -15.38
CA PHE A 71 1.07 0.90 -16.39
C PHE A 71 -0.34 0.94 -17.00
N CYS A 72 -0.55 0.28 -18.14
CA CYS A 72 -1.82 0.32 -18.84
C CYS A 72 -2.92 -0.39 -18.03
N GLY A 73 -4.13 0.16 -18.01
CA GLY A 73 -5.24 -0.38 -17.20
C GLY A 73 -6.06 -1.46 -17.88
N PHE A 74 -5.42 -2.36 -18.61
CA PHE A 74 -6.11 -3.56 -19.10
C PHE A 74 -6.56 -4.43 -17.92
N LYS A 75 -7.67 -5.15 -18.11
CA LYS A 75 -8.14 -6.15 -17.14
C LYS A 75 -7.09 -7.25 -17.03
N ARG A 76 -6.80 -7.69 -15.80
CA ARG A 76 -5.95 -8.84 -15.54
C ARG A 76 -6.51 -10.08 -16.23
N ARG A 77 -5.66 -10.77 -16.99
CA ARG A 77 -5.93 -12.05 -17.64
C ARG A 77 -5.07 -13.12 -16.98
N LEU A 78 -5.60 -14.33 -16.87
CA LEU A 78 -4.90 -15.44 -16.23
C LEU A 78 -3.64 -15.76 -17.03
N GLY A 79 -2.48 -15.86 -16.35
CA GLY A 79 -1.20 -16.18 -16.97
C GLY A 79 -0.53 -15.02 -17.72
N GLU A 80 -1.10 -13.81 -17.70
CA GLU A 80 -0.53 -12.65 -18.39
C GLU A 80 -0.01 -11.60 -17.41
N ALA A 81 1.07 -10.93 -17.79
CA ALA A 81 1.63 -9.78 -17.08
C ALA A 81 0.78 -8.50 -17.32
N PRO A 82 0.87 -7.48 -16.44
CA PRO A 82 0.33 -6.16 -16.75
C PRO A 82 0.98 -5.59 -18.01
N THR A 83 0.20 -4.95 -18.86
CA THR A 83 0.74 -4.29 -20.06
C THR A 83 1.49 -3.01 -19.68
N SER A 84 2.78 -2.97 -19.97
CA SER A 84 3.63 -1.81 -19.72
C SER A 84 3.15 -0.57 -20.47
N TYR A 85 3.31 0.61 -19.86
CA TYR A 85 3.17 1.87 -20.56
C TYR A 85 4.53 2.26 -21.18
N PRO A 86 4.65 2.44 -22.51
CA PRO A 86 5.95 2.45 -23.20
C PRO A 86 6.97 3.51 -22.73
N VAL A 87 6.48 4.66 -22.26
CA VAL A 87 7.32 5.80 -21.85
C VAL A 87 7.22 6.10 -20.36
N ALA A 88 6.80 5.12 -19.55
CA ALA A 88 6.71 5.28 -18.11
C ALA A 88 8.11 5.48 -17.49
N CYS A 89 8.22 6.41 -16.55
CA CYS A 89 9.42 6.51 -15.74
C CYS A 89 9.51 5.31 -14.77
N SER A 90 10.67 4.64 -14.72
CA SER A 90 10.87 3.45 -13.89
C SER A 90 12.28 3.39 -13.26
N PRO A 91 12.42 3.57 -11.93
CA PRO A 91 11.37 3.96 -10.98
C PRO A 91 11.09 5.47 -11.01
N GLN A 92 9.86 5.85 -10.69
CA GLN A 92 9.43 7.24 -10.50
C GLN A 92 9.26 7.53 -9.00
N ALA A 93 9.61 8.74 -8.55
CA ALA A 93 9.70 9.07 -7.13
C ALA A 93 8.39 8.85 -6.35
N TRP A 94 7.23 9.20 -6.92
CA TRP A 94 5.94 8.99 -6.26
C TRP A 94 5.57 7.51 -6.19
N SER A 95 5.88 6.73 -7.23
CA SER A 95 5.71 5.28 -7.21
C SER A 95 6.52 4.62 -6.09
N VAL A 96 7.76 5.08 -5.84
CA VAL A 96 8.57 4.61 -4.71
C VAL A 96 7.90 4.94 -3.36
N GLY A 97 7.38 6.16 -3.21
CA GLY A 97 6.66 6.58 -2.00
C GLY A 97 5.37 5.78 -1.73
N SER A 98 4.75 5.26 -2.78
CA SER A 98 3.46 4.54 -2.73
C SER A 98 3.53 3.29 -1.83
N VAL A 99 4.66 2.59 -1.82
CA VAL A 99 4.85 1.37 -1.03
C VAL A 99 4.70 1.66 0.47
N PHE A 100 5.29 2.75 0.95
CA PHE A 100 5.23 3.14 2.36
C PHE A 100 3.81 3.53 2.78
N MET A 101 3.11 4.28 1.93
CA MET A 101 1.72 4.68 2.20
C MET A 101 0.76 3.48 2.14
N ILE A 102 0.99 2.49 1.27
CA ILE A 102 0.23 1.23 1.27
C ILE A 102 0.46 0.46 2.57
N ILE A 103 1.71 0.37 3.05
CA ILE A 103 2.01 -0.26 4.35
C ILE A 103 1.31 0.51 5.47
N GLN A 104 1.34 1.84 5.47
CA GLN A 104 0.62 2.66 6.44
C GLN A 104 -0.89 2.40 6.39
N ALA A 105 -1.47 2.27 5.19
CA ALA A 105 -2.89 1.95 5.00
C ALA A 105 -3.24 0.53 5.48
N LEU A 106 -2.40 -0.47 5.23
CA LEU A 106 -2.59 -1.83 5.75
C LEU A 106 -2.62 -1.84 7.28
N LEU A 107 -1.65 -1.17 7.89
CA LEU A 107 -1.51 -1.06 9.34
C LEU A 107 -2.53 -0.10 9.98
N GLY A 108 -3.12 0.82 9.21
CA GLY A 108 -3.89 1.94 9.74
C GLY A 108 -3.10 2.73 10.76
N MET A 109 -1.81 2.96 10.48
CA MET A 109 -0.87 3.49 11.45
C MET A 109 -0.91 5.03 11.51
N GLU A 110 -1.09 5.56 12.72
CA GLU A 110 -1.04 6.99 13.04
C GLU A 110 -0.01 7.24 14.14
N ILE A 111 0.68 8.38 14.04
CA ILE A 111 1.67 8.81 15.02
C ILE A 111 1.18 10.13 15.62
N ASP A 112 0.94 10.14 16.93
CA ASP A 112 0.60 11.33 17.70
C ASP A 112 1.71 11.57 18.74
N GLU A 113 2.72 12.35 18.34
CA GLU A 113 3.83 12.70 19.22
C GLU A 113 3.40 13.54 20.42
N THR A 114 2.29 14.29 20.33
CA THR A 114 1.80 15.10 21.45
C THR A 114 1.27 14.24 22.59
N LYS A 115 0.74 13.06 22.27
CA LYS A 115 0.23 12.07 23.24
C LYS A 115 1.20 10.94 23.55
N ASN A 116 2.42 10.96 23.02
CA ASN A 116 3.35 9.82 23.09
C ASN A 116 2.71 8.51 22.57
N LEU A 117 1.89 8.59 21.51
CA LEU A 117 1.03 7.50 21.08
C LEU A 117 1.28 7.11 19.61
N ILE A 118 1.39 5.81 19.37
CA ILE A 118 1.31 5.22 18.03
C ILE A 118 0.07 4.32 17.99
N SER A 119 -0.90 4.68 17.14
CA SER A 119 -2.16 3.94 17.02
C SER A 119 -2.16 3.11 15.73
N PHE A 120 -2.77 1.92 15.80
CA PHE A 120 -2.98 1.02 14.68
C PHE A 120 -4.46 0.69 14.54
N TYR A 121 -5.10 1.16 13.48
CA TYR A 121 -6.53 0.98 13.23
C TYR A 121 -6.79 -0.17 12.26
N ARG A 122 -7.46 -1.21 12.77
CA ARG A 122 -7.80 -2.48 12.11
C ARG A 122 -6.62 -3.05 11.32
N PRO A 123 -5.42 -3.15 11.92
CA PRO A 123 -4.21 -3.48 11.18
C PRO A 123 -4.36 -4.88 10.57
N SER A 124 -4.14 -4.96 9.25
CA SER A 124 -4.40 -6.18 8.48
C SER A 124 -3.31 -6.36 7.43
N LEU A 125 -2.79 -7.59 7.28
CA LEU A 125 -1.74 -7.91 6.31
C LEU A 125 -2.24 -8.93 5.27
N PRO A 126 -1.88 -8.76 3.98
CA PRO A 126 -2.22 -9.72 2.93
C PRO A 126 -1.50 -11.05 3.15
N ASP A 127 -1.96 -12.11 2.48
CA ASP A 127 -1.44 -13.49 2.67
C ASP A 127 0.03 -13.67 2.29
N PHE A 128 0.54 -12.88 1.34
CA PHE A 128 1.95 -12.93 0.96
C PHE A 128 2.87 -12.25 2.00
N LEU A 129 2.32 -11.50 2.97
CA LEU A 129 3.09 -10.67 3.90
C LEU A 129 2.88 -11.13 5.35
N ASN A 130 3.76 -12.02 5.82
CA ASN A 130 3.67 -12.60 7.17
C ASN A 130 4.17 -11.67 8.28
N SER A 131 5.05 -10.73 7.97
CA SER A 131 5.60 -9.81 8.96
C SER A 131 6.08 -8.51 8.35
N VAL A 132 6.02 -7.42 9.11
CA VAL A 132 6.61 -6.13 8.77
C VAL A 132 7.50 -5.69 9.94
N GLN A 133 8.70 -5.21 9.63
CA GLN A 133 9.58 -4.58 10.61
C GLN A 133 9.83 -3.13 10.20
N ILE A 134 9.42 -2.19 11.03
CA ILE A 134 9.73 -0.78 10.87
C ILE A 134 10.92 -0.50 11.78
N LYS A 135 12.08 -0.19 11.19
CA LYS A 135 13.33 0.06 11.93
C LYS A 135 13.64 1.55 11.93
N LYS A 136 14.15 2.04 13.06
CA LYS A 136 14.57 3.44 13.23
C LYS A 136 13.48 4.44 12.82
N LEU A 137 12.22 4.13 13.16
CA LEU A 137 11.12 5.07 13.05
C LEU A 137 11.42 6.25 13.97
N ARG A 138 11.55 7.45 13.41
CA ARG A 138 11.74 8.65 14.21
C ARG A 138 10.45 8.98 14.95
N PHE A 139 10.55 9.15 16.25
CA PHE A 139 9.46 9.62 17.12
C PHE A 139 10.08 10.61 18.10
N LYS A 140 9.87 11.91 17.89
CA LYS A 140 10.64 12.97 18.55
C LYS A 140 12.15 12.73 18.38
N ASP A 141 12.89 12.67 19.49
CA ASP A 141 14.32 12.39 19.54
C ASP A 141 14.65 10.89 19.63
N LEU A 142 13.62 10.02 19.65
CA LEU A 142 13.78 8.57 19.72
C LEU A 142 13.82 7.94 18.32
N LEU A 143 14.47 6.78 18.25
CA LEU A 143 14.45 5.89 17.09
C LEU A 143 13.85 4.55 17.50
N LEU A 144 12.60 4.32 17.10
CA LEU A 144 11.82 3.15 17.48
C LEU A 144 11.91 2.03 16.44
N ASN A 145 11.81 0.80 16.91
CA ASN A 145 11.79 -0.43 16.16
C ASN A 145 10.49 -1.16 16.48
N ILE A 146 9.60 -1.24 15.49
CA ILE A 146 8.28 -1.86 15.63
C ILE A 146 8.24 -3.14 14.80
N GLN A 147 7.72 -4.20 15.42
CA GLN A 147 7.50 -5.48 14.75
C GLN A 147 6.00 -5.76 14.66
N ILE A 148 5.57 -6.12 13.46
CA ILE A 148 4.21 -6.57 13.17
C ILE A 148 4.31 -8.00 12.62
N ILE A 149 3.58 -8.94 13.23
CA ILE A 149 3.55 -10.35 12.83
C ILE A 149 2.10 -10.75 12.59
N LYS A 150 1.80 -11.30 11.41
CA LYS A 150 0.52 -11.93 11.12
C LYS A 150 0.42 -13.26 11.87
N VAL A 151 -0.67 -13.44 12.61
CA VAL A 151 -1.02 -14.69 13.31
C VAL A 151 -2.45 -15.04 12.92
N ASN A 152 -2.62 -16.10 12.13
CA ASN A 152 -3.91 -16.44 11.51
C ASN A 152 -4.48 -15.24 10.73
N ASN A 153 -5.67 -14.76 11.12
CA ASN A 153 -6.36 -13.60 10.52
C ASN A 153 -6.17 -12.30 11.31
N SER A 154 -5.30 -12.28 12.32
CA SER A 154 -4.99 -11.09 13.11
C SER A 154 -3.50 -10.74 13.01
N VAL A 155 -3.12 -9.61 13.60
CA VAL A 155 -1.72 -9.21 13.70
C VAL A 155 -1.35 -8.91 15.14
N ASN A 156 -0.14 -9.31 15.52
CA ASN A 156 0.49 -8.90 16.77
C ASN A 156 1.45 -7.75 16.47
N ILE A 157 1.37 -6.68 17.25
CA ILE A 157 2.19 -5.49 17.10
C ILE A 157 2.96 -5.29 18.40
N GLY A 158 4.27 -5.11 18.30
CA GLY A 158 5.14 -4.93 19.46
C GLY A 158 6.23 -3.88 19.21
N LEU A 159 6.52 -3.11 20.24
CA LEU A 159 7.70 -2.25 20.32
C LEU A 159 8.90 -3.08 20.78
N MET A 160 10.01 -3.02 20.06
CA MET A 160 11.19 -3.84 20.34
C MET A 160 12.18 -3.13 21.28
N ASP A 161 12.07 -1.81 21.40
CA ASP A 161 12.92 -1.00 22.28
C ASP A 161 12.42 -1.06 23.72
N LYS A 162 13.37 -1.07 24.66
CA LYS A 162 13.09 -1.08 26.11
C LYS A 162 13.12 0.35 26.64
N ASP A 163 12.41 0.58 27.74
CA ASP A 163 12.48 1.81 28.53
C ASP A 163 12.16 3.10 27.73
N VAL A 164 11.26 3.00 26.75
CA VAL A 164 10.75 4.14 25.97
C VAL A 164 9.34 4.51 26.43
N GLU A 165 9.10 5.80 26.67
CA GLU A 165 7.79 6.33 27.05
C GLU A 165 6.91 6.57 25.80
N VAL A 166 6.59 5.50 25.08
CA VAL A 166 5.71 5.52 23.90
C VAL A 166 4.65 4.44 24.02
N GLU A 167 3.39 4.83 23.98
CA GLU A 167 2.24 3.94 24.01
C GLU A 167 1.95 3.39 22.60
N ILE A 168 1.72 2.07 22.50
CA ILE A 168 1.16 1.44 21.31
C ILE A 168 -0.30 1.08 21.60
N GLN A 169 -1.20 1.61 20.78
CA GLN A 169 -2.62 1.29 20.84
C GLN A 169 -3.06 0.58 19.56
N VAL A 170 -3.80 -0.52 19.71
CA VAL A 170 -4.40 -1.25 18.59
C VAL A 170 -5.91 -1.23 18.72
N VAL A 171 -6.60 -0.77 17.68
CA VAL A 171 -8.07 -0.66 17.61
C VAL A 171 -8.57 -1.61 16.53
N TYR A 172 -9.44 -2.56 16.85
CA TYR A 172 -9.95 -3.59 15.93
C TYR A 172 -11.32 -3.29 15.33
#